data_AF-A0A821JBT9-F1
#
_entry.id   AF-A0A821JBT9-F1
#
_cell.length_a   1.000
_cell.length_b   1.000
_cell.length_c   1.000
_cell.angle_alpha   90.00
_cell.angle_beta   90.00
_cell.angle_gamma   90.00
#
_symmetry.space_group_name_H-M   'P 1'
#
loop_
_entity.id
_entity.type
_entity.pdbx_description
1 polymer ?
#
loop_
_entity_poly.entity_id
_entity_poly.type
_entity_poly.pdbx_seq_one_letter_code
_entity_poly.pdbx_strand_id
1 'polypeptide(L)'
;MVEYILKPAQGENYHIIHLTACEIDKSLADNIRIKVANCSPSGRAVLLARYLVELGEYRAARKYLVSLLSEARENGVLANDISLAGVYSCLGLTYARQGFHGDALRAF
;
A
#
# COMPACT_ATOMS: atom_id res chain seq x y z
N MET A 1 3.34 -21.55 -22.14
CA MET A 1 2.63 -20.45 -22.82
C MET A 1 2.81 -19.24 -21.91
N VAL A 2 3.73 -18.33 -22.24
CA VAL A 2 4.04 -17.18 -21.39
C VAL A 2 2.93 -16.16 -21.62
N GLU A 3 2.04 -15.99 -20.64
CA GLU A 3 1.03 -14.94 -20.69
C GLU A 3 1.75 -13.60 -20.80
N TYR A 4 1.53 -12.89 -21.91
CA TYR A 4 1.95 -11.51 -22.06
C TYR A 4 1.16 -10.68 -21.06
N ILE A 5 1.77 -10.42 -19.90
CA ILE A 5 1.21 -9.49 -18.93
C ILE A 5 1.36 -8.10 -19.53
N LEU A 6 0.25 -7.60 -20.11
CA LEU A 6 0.14 -6.25 -20.62
C LEU A 6 0.58 -5.27 -19.53
N LYS A 7 1.59 -4.43 -19.84
CA LYS A 7 1.95 -3.30 -18.99
C LYS A 7 0.73 -2.39 -18.85
N PRO A 8 0.26 -2.11 -17.63
CA PRO A 8 -0.92 -1.28 -17.46
C PRO A 8 -0.62 0.21 -17.57
N ALA A 9 -1.68 0.99 -17.80
CA ALA A 9 -1.63 2.44 -17.96
C ALA A 9 -1.16 3.16 -16.68
N GLN A 10 -0.61 4.37 -16.85
CA GLN A 10 -0.11 5.20 -15.75
C GLN A 10 -1.20 5.42 -14.69
N GLY A 11 -0.93 5.01 -13.44
CA GLY A 11 -1.84 5.07 -12.30
C GLY A 11 -2.15 3.71 -11.65
N GLU A 12 -1.75 2.59 -12.25
CA GLU A 12 -2.01 1.27 -11.71
C GLU A 12 -0.99 0.83 -10.64
N ASN A 13 -1.15 1.40 -9.43
CA ASN A 13 -0.51 0.91 -8.21
C ASN A 13 -0.73 -0.61 -8.03
N TYR A 14 -1.85 -1.15 -8.50
CA TYR A 14 -2.19 -2.58 -8.40
C TYR A 14 -1.18 -3.53 -9.06
N HIS A 15 -0.63 -3.16 -10.21
CA HIS A 15 0.32 -4.03 -10.89
C HIS A 15 1.64 -4.12 -10.12
N ILE A 16 2.10 -2.98 -9.59
CA ILE A 16 3.28 -2.92 -8.71
C ILE A 16 3.02 -3.70 -7.43
N ILE A 17 1.84 -3.52 -6.82
CA ILE A 17 1.38 -4.27 -5.64
C ILE A 17 1.44 -5.78 -5.87
N HIS A 18 0.89 -6.24 -7.00
CA HIS A 18 0.83 -7.65 -7.34
C HIS A 18 2.22 -8.22 -7.63
N LEU A 19 3.09 -7.48 -8.34
CA LEU A 19 4.46 -7.90 -8.61
C LEU A 19 5.29 -7.98 -7.33
N THR A 20 5.23 -6.97 -6.46
CA THR A 20 5.93 -6.98 -5.16
C THR A 20 5.42 -8.10 -4.25
N ALA A 21 4.12 -8.39 -4.25
CA ALA A 21 3.59 -9.53 -3.49
C ALA A 21 4.04 -10.88 -4.08
N CYS A 22 4.06 -11.01 -5.42
CA CYS A 22 4.53 -12.21 -6.12
C CYS A 22 6.02 -12.50 -5.88
N GLU A 23 6.85 -11.47 -5.69
CA GLU A 23 8.26 -11.62 -5.32
C GLU A 23 8.45 -12.16 -3.90
N ILE A 24 7.45 -12.01 -3.03
CA ILE A 24 7.51 -12.41 -1.62
C ILE A 24 6.81 -13.76 -1.36
N ASP A 25 5.58 -13.94 -1.84
CA ASP A 25 4.81 -15.20 -1.72
C ASP A 25 3.62 -15.26 -2.71
N LYS A 26 3.54 -16.33 -3.51
CA LYS A 26 2.48 -16.56 -4.51
C LYS A 26 1.08 -16.75 -3.92
N SER A 27 0.93 -17.54 -2.86
CA SER A 27 -0.37 -17.76 -2.18
C SER A 27 -0.94 -16.45 -1.65
N LEU A 28 -0.02 -15.57 -1.29
CA LEU A 28 -0.29 -14.31 -0.67
C LEU A 28 -0.62 -13.22 -1.71
N ALA A 29 0.05 -13.25 -2.86
CA ALA A 29 -0.30 -12.45 -4.02
C ALA A 29 -1.73 -12.74 -4.52
N ASP A 30 -2.17 -14.00 -4.52
CA ASP A 30 -3.52 -14.40 -4.93
C ASP A 30 -4.59 -13.88 -3.95
N ASN A 31 -4.33 -13.94 -2.64
CA ASN A 31 -5.22 -13.38 -1.62
C ASN A 31 -5.40 -11.86 -1.76
N ILE A 32 -4.31 -11.14 -2.07
CA ILE A 32 -4.36 -9.70 -2.35
C ILE A 32 -5.13 -9.44 -3.63
N ARG A 33 -4.92 -10.24 -4.67
CA ARG A 33 -5.62 -10.14 -5.96
C ARG A 33 -7.14 -10.15 -5.79
N ILE A 34 -7.64 -11.11 -5.01
CA ILE A 34 -9.07 -11.27 -4.71
C ILE A 34 -9.62 -10.07 -3.93
N LYS A 35 -8.89 -9.59 -2.91
CA LYS A 35 -9.33 -8.43 -2.12
C LYS A 35 -9.28 -7.12 -2.91
N VAL A 36 -8.29 -6.96 -3.77
CA VAL A 36 -8.08 -5.76 -4.59
C VAL A 36 -9.15 -5.61 -5.67
N ALA A 37 -9.61 -6.71 -6.28
CA ALA A 37 -10.65 -6.68 -7.31
C ALA A 37 -11.92 -5.91 -6.88
N ASN A 38 -12.23 -5.91 -5.58
CA ASN A 38 -13.42 -5.29 -5.01
C ASN A 38 -13.17 -3.93 -4.33
N CYS A 39 -11.94 -3.40 -4.35
CA CYS A 39 -11.61 -2.12 -3.71
C CYS A 39 -11.42 -0.99 -4.73
N SER A 40 -11.77 0.23 -4.31
CA SER A 40 -11.36 1.46 -4.99
C SER A 40 -9.83 1.53 -5.12
N PRO A 41 -9.27 2.28 -6.08
CA PRO A 41 -7.82 2.50 -6.21
C PRO A 41 -7.14 2.89 -4.89
N SER A 42 -7.85 3.67 -4.07
CA SER A 42 -7.49 4.12 -2.75
C SER A 42 -7.51 3.00 -1.68
N GLY A 43 -8.54 2.17 -1.66
CA GLY A 43 -8.60 0.97 -0.81
C GLY A 43 -7.50 -0.05 -1.13
N ARG A 44 -7.11 -0.16 -2.40
CA ARG A 44 -5.99 -1.02 -2.84
C ARG A 44 -4.65 -0.57 -2.26
N ALA A 45 -4.43 0.74 -2.16
CA ALA A 45 -3.22 1.32 -1.60
C ALA A 45 -3.07 1.02 -0.10
N VAL A 46 -4.16 1.14 0.67
CA VAL A 46 -4.17 0.76 2.10
C VAL A 46 -3.92 -0.73 2.28
N LEU A 47 -4.52 -1.57 1.44
CA LEU A 47 -4.32 -3.02 1.49
C LEU A 47 -2.85 -3.41 1.26
N LEU A 48 -2.18 -2.81 0.27
CA LEU A 48 -0.74 -3.04 0.07
C LEU A 48 0.07 -2.63 1.29
N ALA A 49 -0.18 -1.44 1.83
CA ALA A 49 0.60 -0.94 2.94
C ALA A 49 0.46 -1.84 4.17
N ARG A 50 -0.78 -2.23 4.50
CA ARG A 50 -1.09 -3.17 5.59
C ARG A 50 -0.40 -4.51 5.37
N TYR A 51 -0.38 -4.95 4.12
CA TYR A 51 0.23 -6.20 3.74
C TYR A 51 1.77 -6.18 3.88
N LEU A 52 2.44 -5.13 3.43
CA LEU A 52 3.88 -4.93 3.66
C LEU A 52 4.21 -4.90 5.16
N VAL A 53 3.33 -4.33 5.98
CA VAL A 53 3.46 -4.36 7.45
C VAL A 53 3.31 -5.78 8.00
N GLU A 54 2.32 -6.56 7.53
CA GLU A 54 2.11 -7.95 7.96
C GLU A 54 3.29 -8.86 7.60
N LEU A 55 3.98 -8.58 6.49
CA LEU A 55 5.22 -9.26 6.08
C LEU A 55 6.47 -8.85 6.88
N GLY A 56 6.38 -7.82 7.72
CA GLY A 56 7.55 -7.25 8.39
C GLY A 56 8.41 -6.33 7.52
N GLU A 57 7.97 -6.04 6.30
CA GLU A 57 8.63 -5.15 5.33
C GLU A 57 8.39 -3.66 5.65
N TYR A 58 8.66 -3.27 6.90
CA TYR A 58 8.30 -1.95 7.42
C TYR A 58 8.98 -0.79 6.68
N ARG A 59 10.18 -1.01 6.14
CA ARG A 59 10.90 0.04 5.37
C ARG A 59 10.23 0.29 4.03
N ALA A 60 9.79 -0.76 3.34
CA ALA A 60 9.04 -0.67 2.10
C ALA A 60 7.66 -0.07 2.35
N ALA A 61 6.94 -0.54 3.39
CA ALA A 61 5.65 -0.01 3.80
C ALA A 61 5.71 1.50 4.04
N ARG A 62 6.69 1.96 4.82
CA ARG A 62 6.87 3.40 5.10
C ARG A 62 7.14 4.20 3.85
N LYS A 63 8.08 3.75 2.99
CA LYS A 63 8.43 4.44 1.75
C LYS A 63 7.20 4.60 0.85
N TYR A 64 6.42 3.54 0.71
CA TYR A 64 5.19 3.54 -0.07
C TYR A 64 4.15 4.51 0.50
N LEU A 65 3.85 4.42 1.80
CA LEU A 65 2.87 5.26 2.48
C LEU A 65 3.23 6.75 2.41
N VAL A 66 4.50 7.12 2.57
CA VAL A 66 4.96 8.51 2.47
C VAL A 66 4.84 9.04 1.03
N SER A 67 5.17 8.22 0.03
CA SER A 67 4.97 8.57 -1.39
C SER A 67 3.50 8.83 -1.68
N LEU A 68 2.63 7.92 -1.24
CA LEU A 68 1.18 8.03 -1.41
C LEU A 68 0.61 9.30 -0.78
N LEU A 69 1.04 9.64 0.44
CA LEU A 69 0.61 10.87 1.12
C LEU A 69 1.16 12.14 0.45
N SER A 70 2.32 12.06 -0.20
CA SER A 70 2.89 13.19 -0.96
C SER A 70 2.10 13.42 -2.23
N GLU A 71 1.82 12.35 -3.00
CA GLU A 71 0.93 12.40 -4.16
C GLU A 71 -0.47 12.90 -3.80
N ALA A 72 -0.95 12.53 -2.60
CA ALA A 72 -2.24 12.99 -2.11
C ALA A 72 -2.32 14.50 -1.89
N ARG A 73 -1.24 15.09 -1.37
CA ARG A 73 -1.13 16.53 -1.15
C ARG A 73 -0.94 17.30 -2.44
N GLU A 74 -0.11 16.78 -3.33
CA GLU A 74 0.26 17.46 -4.57
C GLU A 74 -0.83 17.39 -5.64
N ASN A 75 -1.44 16.21 -5.81
CA ASN A 75 -2.39 15.94 -6.90
C ASN A 75 -3.83 15.72 -6.42
N GLY A 76 -4.10 15.85 -5.12
CA GLY A 76 -5.43 15.64 -4.52
C GLY A 76 -5.88 14.17 -4.50
N VAL A 77 -4.99 13.23 -4.84
CA VAL A 77 -5.27 11.79 -4.81
C VAL A 77 -5.58 11.40 -3.36
N LEU A 78 -6.79 10.94 -3.02
CA LEU A 78 -7.24 10.67 -1.62
C LEU A 78 -7.67 11.88 -0.78
N ALA A 79 -7.59 13.12 -1.29
CA ALA A 79 -8.14 14.26 -0.57
C ALA A 79 -9.67 14.09 -0.47
N ASN A 80 -10.17 13.75 0.72
CA ASN A 80 -11.56 13.36 1.02
C ASN A 80 -11.93 11.88 0.85
N ASP A 81 -10.96 10.97 0.67
CA ASP A 81 -11.24 9.54 0.67
C ASP A 81 -11.17 8.95 2.09
N ILE A 82 -12.18 8.15 2.47
CA ILE A 82 -12.26 7.50 3.79
C ILE A 82 -11.04 6.61 4.09
N SER A 83 -10.36 6.13 3.04
CA SER A 83 -9.13 5.33 3.15
C SER A 83 -7.93 6.13 3.67
N LEU A 84 -7.96 7.46 3.66
CA LEU A 84 -6.87 8.30 4.17
C LEU A 84 -6.59 8.03 5.66
N ALA A 85 -7.64 7.81 6.47
CA ALA A 85 -7.49 7.39 7.86
C ALA A 85 -6.79 6.02 7.98
N GLY A 86 -7.08 5.11 7.03
CA GLY A 86 -6.41 3.81 6.93
C GLY A 86 -4.93 3.92 6.57
N VAL A 87 -4.57 4.85 5.68
CA VAL A 87 -3.17 5.17 5.32
C VAL A 87 -2.40 5.66 6.54
N TYR A 88 -2.93 6.64 7.26
CA TYR A 88 -2.32 7.19 8.46
C TYR A 88 -2.20 6.15 9.58
N SER A 89 -3.23 5.31 9.78
CA SER A 89 -3.18 4.20 10.74
C SER A 89 -2.08 3.18 10.39
N CYS A 90 -1.93 2.82 9.11
CA CYS A 90 -0.87 1.91 8.66
C CYS A 90 0.51 2.54 8.84
N LEU A 91 0.64 3.85 8.61
CA LEU A 91 1.89 4.56 8.80
C LEU A 91 2.29 4.63 10.29
N GLY A 92 1.34 4.93 11.17
CA GLY A 92 1.54 4.90 12.62
C GLY A 92 1.99 3.52 13.11
N LEU A 93 1.33 2.45 12.65
CA LEU A 93 1.73 1.09 12.97
C LEU A 93 3.15 0.77 12.44
N THR A 94 3.47 1.19 11.22
CA THR A 94 4.79 0.99 10.63
C THR A 94 5.89 1.67 11.46
N TYR A 95 5.66 2.93 11.87
CA TYR A 95 6.60 3.66 12.73
C TYR A 95 6.76 3.00 14.10
N ALA A 96 5.66 2.57 14.72
CA ALA A 96 5.69 1.89 16.01
C ALA A 96 6.51 0.59 15.94
N ARG A 97 6.35 -0.20 14.87
CA ARG A 97 7.11 -1.45 14.63
C ARG A 97 8.60 -1.23 14.38
N GLN A 98 8.98 -0.03 13.94
CA GLN A 98 10.38 0.37 13.74
C GLN A 98 11.00 1.08 14.96
N GLY A 99 10.26 1.29 16.04
CA GLY A 99 10.72 2.00 17.24
C GLY A 99 10.64 3.53 17.16
N PHE A 100 10.03 4.09 16.10
CA PHE A 100 9.84 5.53 15.95
C PHE A 100 8.56 6.01 16.64
N HIS A 101 8.49 5.90 17.96
CA HIS A 101 7.26 6.13 18.72
C HIS A 101 6.72 7.57 18.60
N GLY A 102 7.60 8.57 18.53
CA GLY A 102 7.20 9.97 18.33
C GLY A 102 6.52 10.21 16.99
N ASP A 103 6.98 9.55 15.92
CA ASP A 103 6.39 9.65 14.59
C ASP A 103 5.11 8.81 14.48
N ALA A 104 5.05 7.68 15.20
CA ALA A 104 3.84 6.89 15.32
C ALA A 104 2.69 7.70 15.93
N LEU A 105 2.94 8.42 17.03
CA LEU A 105 1.94 9.28 17.67
C LEU A 105 1.47 10.44 16.79
N ARG A 106 2.35 10.98 15.93
CA ARG A 106 1.96 12.02 14.97
C ARG A 106 1.15 11.50 13.79
N ALA A 107 1.29 10.21 13.49
CA ALA A 107 0.60 9.57 12.37
C ALA A 107 -0.78 9.03 12.75
N PHE A 108 -1.05 8.81 14.04
CA PHE A 108 -2.41 8.58 14.56
C PHE A 108 -3.17 9.90 14.71
#